data_AF-A0A7C5CUS9-F1
#
_entry.id   AF-A0A7C5CUS9-F1
#
_cell.length_a   1.000
_cell.length_b   1.000
_cell.length_c   1.000
_cell.angle_alpha   90.00
_cell.angle_beta   90.00
_cell.angle_gamma   90.00
#
_symmetry.space_group_name_H-M   'P 1'
#
loop_
_entity.id
_entity.type
_entity.pdbx_description
1 polymer ?
#
loop_
_entity_poly.entity_id
_entity_poly.type
_entity_poly.pdbx_seq_one_letter_code
_entity_poly.pdbx_strand_id
1 'polypeptide(L)'
;MADLEPLTATPDEIATRADTALAFAEELEDVALQLSSLALDDAPSSSTSSAFIEQILAEYERLVMAAHLFDYTGIQQSGEWWQRFLQKTQQTAPDRLLAWWEQGALFAWIELTALSLRDPAAEHLALLQETLLDDTFPETLPEALQTQLLLDLHQQSVDPFAVDKAFDEETDPTVSTSASVASIKDQNKDNEDENESKNDITNNEASTEHSSNNNYLRWDQDIHPELLNAFLQETPP
;
A
#
# COMPACT_ATOMS: atom_id res chain seq x y z
N MET A 1 -14.63 -43.07 7.51
CA MET A 1 -13.71 -41.95 7.69
C MET A 1 -12.96 -41.82 6.39
N ALA A 2 -13.31 -40.83 5.57
CA ALA A 2 -12.55 -40.53 4.37
C ALA A 2 -11.39 -39.63 4.82
N ASP A 3 -10.17 -40.06 4.56
CA ASP A 3 -8.97 -39.22 4.67
C ASP A 3 -9.14 -38.03 3.73
N LEU A 4 -9.29 -36.84 4.30
CA LEU A 4 -9.18 -35.58 3.58
C LEU A 4 -7.69 -35.28 3.50
N GLU A 5 -7.03 -35.70 2.41
CA GLU A 5 -5.69 -35.21 2.11
C GLU A 5 -5.77 -33.68 1.91
N PRO A 6 -4.91 -32.90 2.58
CA PRO A 6 -4.89 -31.46 2.42
C PRO A 6 -4.45 -31.13 0.98
N LEU A 7 -5.32 -30.43 0.24
CA LEU A 7 -5.01 -29.84 -1.06
C LEU A 7 -3.98 -28.72 -0.86
N THR A 8 -2.69 -29.08 -0.85
CA THR A 8 -1.60 -28.11 -0.94
C THR A 8 -1.51 -27.63 -2.38
N ALA A 9 -1.58 -26.31 -2.58
CA ALA A 9 -1.37 -25.70 -3.89
C ALA A 9 -0.02 -26.15 -4.48
N THR A 10 0.00 -26.41 -5.78
CA THR A 10 1.24 -26.81 -6.46
C THR A 10 2.17 -25.59 -6.61
N PRO A 11 3.50 -25.77 -6.63
CA PRO A 11 4.45 -24.67 -6.83
C PRO A 11 4.17 -23.82 -8.09
N ASP A 12 3.68 -24.45 -9.17
CA ASP A 12 3.34 -23.76 -10.43
C ASP A 12 2.14 -22.82 -10.27
N GLU A 13 1.14 -23.18 -9.45
CA GLU A 13 -0.03 -22.32 -9.17
C GLU A 13 0.35 -21.08 -8.36
N ILE A 14 1.32 -21.20 -7.46
CA ILE A 14 1.79 -20.09 -6.63
C ILE A 14 2.63 -19.10 -7.45
N ALA A 15 3.52 -19.60 -8.31
CA ALA A 15 4.26 -18.75 -9.24
C ALA A 15 3.31 -17.95 -10.15
N THR A 16 2.31 -18.62 -10.70
CA THR A 16 1.28 -17.98 -11.54
C THR A 16 0.51 -16.90 -10.78
N ARG A 17 0.21 -17.13 -9.50
CA ARG A 17 -0.51 -16.16 -8.65
C ARG A 17 0.33 -14.93 -8.34
N ALA A 18 1.62 -15.11 -8.02
CA ALA A 18 2.54 -14.01 -7.78
C ALA A 18 2.73 -13.15 -9.04
N ASP A 19 2.88 -13.78 -10.20
CA ASP A 19 2.96 -13.09 -11.49
C ASP A 19 1.68 -12.31 -11.81
N THR A 20 0.51 -12.88 -11.49
CA THR A 20 -0.80 -12.23 -11.66
C THR A 20 -0.94 -11.01 -10.75
N ALA A 21 -0.52 -11.12 -9.48
CA ALA A 21 -0.55 -10.01 -8.52
C ALA A 21 0.38 -8.86 -8.93
N LEU A 22 1.58 -9.18 -9.41
CA LEU A 22 2.53 -8.18 -9.89
C LEU A 22 2.04 -7.47 -11.15
N ALA A 23 1.50 -8.22 -12.12
CA ALA A 23 0.91 -7.65 -13.33
C ALA A 23 -0.29 -6.73 -13.01
N PHE A 24 -1.12 -7.11 -12.05
CA PHE A 24 -2.22 -6.25 -11.64
C PHE A 24 -1.74 -5.01 -10.86
N ALA A 25 -0.71 -5.14 -10.02
CA ALA A 25 -0.10 -3.99 -9.34
C ALA A 25 0.46 -2.95 -10.32
N GLU A 26 1.04 -3.39 -11.43
CA GLU A 26 1.49 -2.50 -12.52
C GLU A 26 0.32 -1.72 -13.14
N GLU A 27 -0.81 -2.38 -13.40
CA GLU A 27 -2.01 -1.69 -13.90
C GLU A 27 -2.56 -0.66 -12.90
N LEU A 28 -2.53 -0.97 -11.59
CA LEU A 28 -2.94 -0.03 -10.54
C LEU A 28 -2.02 1.20 -10.48
N GLU A 29 -0.71 1.01 -10.58
CA GLU A 29 0.28 2.09 -10.63
C GLU A 29 0.08 2.96 -11.86
N ASP A 30 -0.18 2.35 -13.02
CA ASP A 30 -0.48 3.09 -14.23
C ASP A 30 -1.76 3.92 -14.07
N VAL A 31 -2.81 3.40 -13.41
CA VAL A 31 -4.03 4.18 -13.10
C VAL A 31 -3.71 5.35 -12.17
N ALA A 32 -3.00 5.11 -11.08
CA ALA A 32 -2.61 6.17 -10.14
C ALA A 32 -1.74 7.24 -10.82
N LEU A 33 -0.78 6.82 -11.66
CA LEU A 33 0.08 7.72 -12.41
C LEU A 33 -0.73 8.55 -13.40
N GLN A 34 -1.64 7.95 -14.18
CA GLN A 34 -2.50 8.70 -15.09
C GLN A 34 -3.34 9.73 -14.34
N LEU A 35 -3.99 9.33 -13.23
CA LEU A 35 -4.76 10.23 -12.38
C LEU A 35 -3.93 11.39 -11.85
N SER A 36 -2.70 11.13 -11.37
CA SER A 36 -1.78 12.17 -10.88
C SER A 36 -1.30 13.12 -11.99
N SER A 37 -1.22 12.63 -13.23
CA SER A 37 -0.70 13.38 -14.38
C SER A 37 -1.75 14.25 -15.08
N LEU A 38 -3.02 14.12 -14.73
CA LEU A 38 -4.10 14.91 -15.33
C LEU A 38 -3.84 16.40 -15.09
N ALA A 39 -3.68 17.18 -16.16
CA ALA A 39 -3.50 18.62 -16.04
C ALA A 39 -4.84 19.33 -16.01
N LEU A 40 -5.05 20.21 -15.05
CA LEU A 40 -6.13 21.19 -15.06
C LEU A 40 -5.58 22.51 -15.61
N ASP A 41 -6.23 23.06 -16.65
CA ASP A 41 -5.86 24.38 -17.17
C ASP A 41 -6.04 25.46 -16.09
N ASP A 42 -5.15 26.45 -16.03
CA ASP A 42 -5.07 27.52 -15.00
C ASP A 42 -6.36 28.34 -14.77
N ALA A 43 -7.32 28.26 -15.69
CA ALA A 43 -8.62 28.92 -15.58
C ALA A 43 -9.74 27.99 -16.06
N PRO A 44 -10.13 26.99 -15.25
CA PRO A 44 -11.10 26.01 -15.70
C PRO A 44 -12.45 26.69 -15.86
N SER A 45 -12.92 26.75 -17.10
CA SER A 45 -14.33 27.00 -17.36
C SER A 45 -15.16 25.87 -16.74
N SER A 46 -16.43 26.11 -16.42
CA SER A 46 -17.34 25.04 -15.95
C SER A 46 -17.35 23.81 -16.87
N SER A 47 -17.18 24.00 -18.18
CA SER A 47 -17.00 22.93 -19.17
C SER A 47 -15.66 22.18 -19.04
N THR A 48 -14.56 22.89 -18.73
CA THR A 48 -13.23 22.27 -18.53
C THR A 48 -13.22 21.41 -17.27
N SER A 49 -13.83 21.88 -16.18
CA SER A 49 -13.97 21.08 -14.94
C SER A 49 -14.79 19.81 -15.16
N SER A 50 -15.84 19.87 -15.98
CA SER A 50 -16.64 18.68 -16.31
C SER A 50 -15.83 17.66 -17.10
N ALA A 51 -15.13 18.09 -18.14
CA ALA A 51 -14.30 17.21 -18.96
C ALA A 51 -13.15 16.58 -18.16
N PHE A 52 -12.58 17.34 -17.21
CA PHE A 52 -11.57 16.84 -16.29
C PHE A 52 -12.12 15.73 -15.37
N ILE A 53 -13.30 15.93 -14.78
CA ILE A 53 -13.93 14.91 -13.94
C ILE A 53 -14.31 13.67 -14.75
N GLU A 54 -14.71 13.83 -16.01
CA GLU A 54 -14.95 12.70 -16.92
C GLU A 54 -13.68 11.86 -17.16
N GLN A 55 -12.50 12.48 -17.23
CA GLN A 55 -11.23 11.75 -17.33
C GLN A 55 -10.92 10.96 -16.05
N ILE A 56 -11.15 11.55 -14.87
CA ILE A 56 -11.03 10.83 -13.60
C ILE A 56 -11.95 9.60 -13.58
N LEU A 57 -13.22 9.76 -13.98
CA LEU A 57 -14.17 8.66 -14.03
C LEU A 57 -13.76 7.57 -15.01
N ALA A 58 -13.17 7.93 -16.15
CA ALA A 58 -12.66 6.97 -17.14
C ALA A 58 -11.50 6.13 -16.58
N GLU A 59 -10.58 6.74 -15.82
CA GLU A 59 -9.50 5.98 -15.17
C GLU A 59 -10.03 5.04 -14.08
N TYR A 60 -11.05 5.45 -13.32
CA TYR A 60 -11.74 4.55 -12.40
C TYR A 60 -12.51 3.42 -13.11
N GLU A 61 -13.00 3.65 -14.33
CA GLU A 61 -13.59 2.59 -15.17
C GLU A 61 -12.54 1.58 -15.61
N ARG A 62 -11.37 2.06 -16.07
CA ARG A 62 -10.22 1.22 -16.39
C ARG A 62 -9.80 0.37 -15.20
N LEU A 63 -9.73 0.96 -14.01
CA LEU A 63 -9.44 0.26 -12.76
C LEU A 63 -10.43 -0.89 -12.50
N VAL A 64 -11.74 -0.64 -12.59
CA VAL A 64 -12.77 -1.65 -12.37
C VAL A 64 -12.66 -2.79 -13.40
N MET A 65 -12.41 -2.45 -14.67
CA MET A 65 -12.20 -3.45 -15.72
C MET A 65 -10.95 -4.29 -15.48
N ALA A 66 -9.84 -3.68 -15.05
CA ALA A 66 -8.62 -4.39 -14.70
C ALA A 66 -8.87 -5.31 -13.49
N ALA A 67 -9.47 -4.81 -12.42
CA ALA A 67 -9.79 -5.62 -11.24
C ALA A 67 -10.66 -6.83 -11.59
N HIS A 68 -11.61 -6.66 -12.52
CA HIS A 68 -12.41 -7.77 -13.04
C HIS A 68 -11.59 -8.78 -13.85
N LEU A 69 -10.70 -8.30 -14.73
CA LEU A 69 -9.84 -9.16 -15.56
C LEU A 69 -8.88 -10.04 -14.73
N PHE A 70 -8.43 -9.53 -13.59
CA PHE A 70 -7.50 -10.20 -12.68
C PHE A 70 -8.21 -10.88 -11.49
N ASP A 71 -9.55 -10.97 -11.51
CA ASP A 71 -10.38 -11.60 -10.46
C ASP A 71 -10.27 -10.99 -9.04
N TYR A 72 -9.89 -9.71 -8.92
CA TYR A 72 -9.82 -8.98 -7.65
C TYR A 72 -11.18 -8.35 -7.27
N THR A 73 -12.08 -9.17 -6.75
CA THR A 73 -13.48 -8.77 -6.46
C THR A 73 -13.60 -7.62 -5.47
N GLY A 74 -12.83 -7.60 -4.37
CA GLY A 74 -12.86 -6.51 -3.38
C GLY A 74 -12.40 -5.17 -3.94
N ILE A 75 -11.39 -5.19 -4.82
CA ILE A 75 -10.89 -3.99 -5.52
C ILE A 75 -11.92 -3.54 -6.57
N GLN A 76 -12.52 -4.47 -7.32
CA GLN A 76 -13.59 -4.17 -8.27
C GLN A 76 -14.76 -3.46 -7.58
N GLN A 77 -15.29 -4.03 -6.50
CA GLN A 77 -16.43 -3.46 -5.77
C GLN A 77 -16.12 -2.10 -5.14
N SER A 78 -14.89 -1.93 -4.63
CA SER A 78 -14.42 -0.65 -4.09
C SER A 78 -14.31 0.40 -5.19
N GLY A 79 -13.75 0.04 -6.35
CA GLY A 79 -13.68 0.93 -7.53
C GLY A 79 -15.07 1.35 -8.02
N GLU A 80 -16.04 0.43 -8.10
CA GLU A 80 -17.41 0.76 -8.45
C GLU A 80 -18.09 1.70 -7.43
N TRP A 81 -17.81 1.51 -6.13
CA TRP A 81 -18.30 2.43 -5.11
C TRP A 81 -17.71 3.83 -5.31
N TRP A 82 -16.40 3.94 -5.52
CA TRP A 82 -15.72 5.20 -5.79
C TRP A 82 -16.29 5.89 -7.04
N GLN A 83 -16.55 5.16 -8.13
CA GLN A 83 -17.20 5.74 -9.32
C GLN A 83 -18.55 6.39 -8.99
N ARG A 84 -19.42 5.69 -8.26
CA ARG A 84 -20.74 6.22 -7.85
C ARG A 84 -20.59 7.43 -6.93
N PHE A 85 -19.64 7.39 -6.00
CA PHE A 85 -19.31 8.48 -5.09
C PHE A 85 -18.82 9.72 -5.85
N LEU A 86 -17.90 9.55 -6.81
CA LEU A 86 -17.37 10.62 -7.65
C LEU A 86 -18.47 11.24 -8.53
N GLN A 87 -19.32 10.43 -9.16
CA GLN A 87 -20.47 10.92 -9.95
C GLN A 87 -21.47 11.73 -9.11
N LYS A 88 -21.78 11.26 -7.89
CA LYS A 88 -22.64 11.98 -6.95
C LYS A 88 -22.01 13.31 -6.52
N THR A 89 -20.71 13.31 -6.25
CA THR A 89 -19.98 14.51 -5.83
C THR A 89 -19.86 15.51 -6.98
N GLN A 90 -19.65 15.05 -8.22
CA GLN A 90 -19.64 15.91 -9.41
C GLN A 90 -20.93 16.74 -9.53
N GLN A 91 -22.08 16.16 -9.18
CA GLN A 91 -23.38 16.83 -9.25
C GLN A 91 -23.65 17.79 -8.09
N THR A 92 -23.02 17.57 -6.93
CA THR A 92 -23.36 18.26 -5.68
C THR A 92 -22.29 19.25 -5.20
N ALA A 93 -21.01 18.93 -5.40
CA ALA A 93 -19.86 19.71 -4.94
C ALA A 93 -18.62 19.46 -5.82
N PRO A 94 -18.62 19.89 -7.10
CA PRO A 94 -17.51 19.63 -8.02
C PRO A 94 -16.16 20.24 -7.55
N ASP A 95 -16.19 21.39 -6.87
CA ASP A 95 -14.97 22.03 -6.34
C ASP A 95 -14.25 21.16 -5.30
N ARG A 96 -14.97 20.28 -4.58
CA ARG A 96 -14.36 19.35 -3.62
C ARG A 96 -13.58 18.23 -4.30
N LEU A 97 -14.05 17.76 -5.47
CA LEU A 97 -13.33 16.76 -6.24
C LEU A 97 -11.96 17.28 -6.66
N LEU A 98 -11.89 18.53 -7.10
CA LEU A 98 -10.63 19.19 -7.43
C LEU A 98 -9.71 19.26 -6.22
N ALA A 99 -10.23 19.68 -5.06
CA ALA A 99 -9.43 19.75 -3.83
C ALA A 99 -8.87 18.38 -3.40
N TRP A 100 -9.64 17.30 -3.50
CA TRP A 100 -9.15 15.95 -3.19
C TRP A 100 -8.16 15.44 -4.23
N TRP A 101 -8.36 15.77 -5.50
CA TRP A 101 -7.42 15.42 -6.55
C TRP A 101 -6.08 16.12 -6.33
N GLU A 102 -6.07 17.42 -6.06
CA GLU A 102 -4.85 18.20 -5.77
C GLU A 102 -4.09 17.66 -4.54
N GLN A 103 -4.81 17.11 -3.56
CA GLN A 103 -4.23 16.48 -2.37
C GLN A 103 -3.74 15.04 -2.61
N GLY A 104 -4.02 14.46 -3.78
CA GLY A 104 -3.72 13.07 -4.09
C GLY A 104 -4.65 12.04 -3.44
N ALA A 105 -5.65 12.48 -2.69
CA ALA A 105 -6.55 11.59 -1.95
C ALA A 105 -7.34 10.64 -2.87
N LEU A 106 -7.60 11.05 -4.12
CA LEU A 106 -8.32 10.23 -5.10
C LEU A 106 -7.52 9.04 -5.65
N PHE A 107 -6.20 9.00 -5.49
CA PHE A 107 -5.38 7.89 -6.02
C PHE A 107 -4.45 7.27 -4.97
N ALA A 108 -4.27 7.87 -3.80
CA ALA A 108 -3.47 7.32 -2.70
C ALA A 108 -3.86 5.89 -2.31
N TRP A 109 -5.17 5.58 -2.25
CA TRP A 109 -5.60 4.22 -1.93
C TRP A 109 -5.24 3.21 -3.04
N ILE A 110 -5.20 3.65 -4.30
CA ILE A 110 -4.83 2.83 -5.46
C ILE A 110 -3.33 2.50 -5.38
N GLU A 111 -2.49 3.51 -5.10
CA GLU A 111 -1.04 3.35 -4.89
C GLU A 111 -0.73 2.39 -3.74
N LEU A 112 -1.39 2.56 -2.60
CA LEU A 112 -1.19 1.69 -1.43
C LEU A 112 -1.70 0.27 -1.68
N THR A 113 -2.75 0.11 -2.50
CA THR A 113 -3.22 -1.21 -2.94
C THR A 113 -2.17 -1.89 -3.83
N ALA A 114 -1.60 -1.16 -4.81
CA ALA A 114 -0.53 -1.66 -5.66
C ALA A 114 0.72 -2.04 -4.85
N LEU A 115 1.12 -1.17 -3.91
CA LEU A 115 2.24 -1.41 -3.00
C LEU A 115 2.01 -2.66 -2.15
N SER A 116 0.80 -2.86 -1.62
CA SER A 116 0.44 -4.04 -0.82
C SER A 116 0.46 -5.35 -1.63
N LEU A 117 0.21 -5.28 -2.95
CA LEU A 117 0.32 -6.44 -3.85
C LEU A 117 1.77 -6.78 -4.18
N ARG A 118 2.64 -5.77 -4.35
CA ARG A 118 4.08 -5.97 -4.60
C ARG A 118 4.85 -6.42 -3.36
N ASP A 119 4.58 -5.73 -2.26
CA ASP A 119 5.21 -5.97 -0.97
C ASP A 119 4.12 -6.17 0.10
N PRO A 120 3.85 -7.43 0.47
CA PRO A 120 2.77 -7.78 1.39
C PRO A 120 3.05 -7.44 2.87
N ALA A 121 3.81 -6.38 3.14
CA ALA A 121 4.10 -5.92 4.49
C ALA A 121 2.82 -5.45 5.20
N ALA A 122 2.65 -5.85 6.47
CA ALA A 122 1.48 -5.49 7.27
C ALA A 122 1.34 -3.96 7.47
N GLU A 123 2.44 -3.23 7.37
CA GLU A 123 2.46 -1.76 7.44
C GLU A 123 1.75 -1.11 6.25
N HIS A 124 1.83 -1.69 5.04
CA HIS A 124 1.14 -1.16 3.86
C HIS A 124 -0.38 -1.30 3.99
N LEU A 125 -0.85 -2.42 4.55
CA LEU A 125 -2.28 -2.62 4.82
C LEU A 125 -2.79 -1.67 5.90
N ALA A 126 -1.99 -1.36 6.91
CA ALA A 126 -2.35 -0.39 7.95
C ALA A 126 -2.48 1.03 7.36
N LEU A 127 -1.53 1.43 6.51
CA LEU A 127 -1.59 2.72 5.79
C LEU A 127 -2.78 2.80 4.83
N LEU A 128 -3.08 1.70 4.12
CA LEU A 128 -4.26 1.61 3.26
C LEU A 128 -5.54 1.77 4.07
N GLN A 129 -5.64 1.10 5.22
CA GLN A 129 -6.79 1.24 6.10
C GLN A 129 -6.97 2.66 6.61
N GLU A 130 -5.89 3.33 7.02
CA GLU A 130 -5.94 4.75 7.43
C GLU A 130 -6.45 5.65 6.29
N THR A 131 -5.95 5.43 5.07
CA THR A 131 -6.36 6.19 3.88
C THR A 131 -7.84 5.99 3.54
N LEU A 132 -8.36 4.78 3.70
CA LEU A 132 -9.78 4.46 3.46
C LEU A 132 -10.73 5.04 4.53
N LEU A 133 -10.19 5.35 5.70
CA LEU A 133 -10.90 5.94 6.85
C LEU A 133 -10.70 7.46 6.93
N ASP A 134 -10.14 8.09 5.91
CA ASP A 134 -9.91 9.53 5.92
C ASP A 134 -11.23 10.32 6.04
N ASP A 135 -11.35 11.07 7.15
CA ASP A 135 -12.50 11.91 7.49
C ASP A 135 -12.68 13.11 6.54
N THR A 136 -11.73 13.36 5.62
CA THR A 136 -11.85 14.39 4.59
C THR A 136 -12.91 14.04 3.54
N PHE A 137 -13.26 12.76 3.39
CA PHE A 137 -14.35 12.32 2.52
C PHE A 137 -15.73 12.45 3.23
N PRO A 138 -16.77 13.00 2.58
CA PRO A 138 -18.09 13.17 3.17
C PRO A 138 -18.84 11.85 3.32
N GLU A 139 -18.40 10.80 2.63
CA GLU A 139 -18.94 9.45 2.71
C GLU A 139 -17.75 8.50 2.72
N THR A 140 -17.65 7.66 3.75
CA THR A 140 -16.59 6.66 3.85
C THR A 140 -16.97 5.40 3.07
N LEU A 141 -15.96 4.64 2.63
CA LEU A 141 -16.18 3.36 1.99
C LEU A 141 -16.98 2.45 2.96
N PRO A 142 -18.04 1.74 2.54
CA PRO A 142 -18.76 0.85 3.43
C PRO A 142 -17.85 -0.19 4.09
N GLU A 143 -18.01 -0.44 5.39
CA GLU A 143 -17.17 -1.35 6.18
C GLU A 143 -17.05 -2.76 5.55
N ALA A 144 -18.14 -3.25 4.95
CA ALA A 144 -18.15 -4.53 4.24
C ALA A 144 -17.19 -4.54 3.04
N LEU A 145 -17.11 -3.44 2.29
CA LEU A 145 -16.19 -3.31 1.15
C LEU A 145 -14.75 -3.11 1.62
N GLN A 146 -14.54 -2.32 2.67
CA GLN A 146 -13.21 -2.17 3.29
C GLN A 146 -12.66 -3.52 3.76
N THR A 147 -13.48 -4.29 4.49
CA THR A 147 -13.09 -5.61 5.00
C THR A 147 -12.80 -6.57 3.86
N GLN A 148 -13.63 -6.58 2.81
CA GLN A 148 -13.41 -7.43 1.64
C GLN A 148 -12.10 -7.08 0.92
N LEU A 149 -11.83 -5.80 0.71
CA LEU A 149 -10.59 -5.31 0.09
C LEU A 149 -9.35 -5.75 0.88
N LEU A 150 -9.33 -5.48 2.19
CA LEU A 150 -8.19 -5.83 3.04
C LEU A 150 -8.00 -7.35 3.16
N LEU A 151 -9.10 -8.11 3.22
CA LEU A 151 -9.05 -9.56 3.26
C LEU A 151 -8.52 -10.14 1.95
N ASP A 152 -8.95 -9.62 0.80
CA ASP A 152 -8.47 -10.06 -0.51
C ASP A 152 -6.95 -9.84 -0.63
N LEU A 153 -6.47 -8.66 -0.25
CA LEU A 153 -5.03 -8.34 -0.23
C LEU A 153 -4.25 -9.24 0.74
N HIS A 154 -4.78 -9.46 1.94
CA HIS A 154 -4.15 -10.35 2.91
C HIS A 154 -4.13 -11.82 2.45
N GLN A 155 -5.14 -12.28 1.70
CA GLN A 155 -5.11 -13.63 1.15
C GLN A 155 -4.06 -13.79 0.05
N GLN A 156 -3.69 -12.71 -0.65
CA GLN A 156 -2.57 -12.73 -1.61
C GLN A 156 -1.21 -12.77 -0.92
N SER A 157 -1.07 -12.23 0.30
CA SER A 157 0.21 -12.15 1.00
C SER A 157 0.68 -13.44 1.66
N VAL A 158 -0.24 -14.33 2.03
CA VAL A 158 0.10 -15.57 2.72
C VAL A 158 0.74 -16.52 1.71
N ASP A 159 2.09 -16.54 1.68
CA ASP A 159 2.88 -17.57 1.00
C ASP A 159 2.60 -18.93 1.67
N PRO A 160 1.95 -19.88 0.97
CA PRO A 160 1.67 -21.22 1.48
C PRO A 160 2.92 -22.00 1.92
N PHE A 161 4.12 -21.62 1.46
CA PHE A 161 5.36 -22.36 1.68
C PHE A 161 6.33 -21.72 2.70
N ALA A 162 6.02 -20.55 3.26
CA ALA A 162 6.88 -19.91 4.26
C ALA A 162 6.94 -20.67 5.61
N VAL A 163 6.06 -21.66 5.83
CA VAL A 163 5.95 -22.39 7.11
C VAL A 163 7.03 -23.47 7.29
N ASP A 164 7.64 -23.99 6.22
CA ASP A 164 8.57 -25.14 6.31
C ASP A 164 10.07 -24.78 6.33
N LYS A 165 10.44 -23.50 6.19
CA LYS A 165 11.87 -23.09 6.25
C LYS A 165 12.40 -22.79 7.65
N ALA A 166 11.56 -22.84 8.68
CA ALA A 166 11.96 -22.55 10.06
C ALA A 166 12.35 -23.79 10.88
N PHE A 167 12.37 -24.99 10.29
CA PHE A 167 12.52 -26.25 11.05
C PHE A 167 13.79 -27.06 10.70
N ASP A 168 14.85 -26.43 10.20
CA ASP A 168 16.12 -27.11 9.91
C ASP A 168 17.37 -26.29 10.32
N GLU A 169 17.27 -25.52 11.41
CA GLU A 169 18.44 -24.92 12.08
C GLU A 169 18.68 -25.58 13.45
N GLU A 170 18.75 -26.92 13.47
CA GLU A 170 19.29 -27.68 14.60
C GLU A 170 20.78 -27.97 14.35
N THR A 171 21.61 -27.04 14.84
CA THR A 171 22.96 -27.26 15.42
C THR A 171 24.01 -28.06 14.62
N ASP A 172 25.01 -27.36 14.07
CA ASP A 172 26.40 -27.85 14.17
C ASP A 172 27.39 -26.70 14.38
N PRO A 173 28.02 -26.56 15.57
CA PRO A 173 29.02 -25.54 15.82
C PRO A 173 30.42 -26.17 15.77
N THR A 174 31.15 -26.16 14.65
CA THR A 174 32.62 -26.16 14.73
C THR A 174 33.40 -25.87 13.43
N VAL A 175 34.42 -25.02 13.61
CA VAL A 175 35.73 -24.95 12.91
C VAL A 175 35.93 -23.81 11.88
N SER A 176 36.57 -22.77 12.39
CA SER A 176 37.48 -21.84 11.69
C SER A 176 38.42 -22.54 10.71
N THR A 177 38.72 -21.92 9.56
CA THR A 177 40.11 -21.80 9.08
C THR A 177 40.29 -20.55 8.21
N SER A 178 41.37 -19.84 8.51
CA SER A 178 41.81 -18.54 8.01
C SER A 178 42.37 -18.53 6.58
N ALA A 179 42.28 -17.33 5.99
CA ALA A 179 43.27 -16.66 5.12
C ALA A 179 43.56 -17.18 3.71
N SER A 180 43.36 -16.30 2.71
CA SER A 180 44.44 -15.92 1.79
C SER A 180 44.17 -14.61 1.05
N VAL A 181 45.19 -13.75 1.12
CA VAL A 181 45.39 -12.46 0.47
C VAL A 181 45.97 -12.70 -0.92
N ALA A 182 45.46 -12.05 -1.98
CA ALA A 182 46.28 -11.59 -3.11
C ALA A 182 45.54 -10.66 -4.09
N SER A 183 46.20 -9.52 -4.36
CA SER A 183 46.34 -8.85 -5.66
C SER A 183 45.14 -8.18 -6.33
N ILE A 184 44.96 -6.89 -6.03
CA ILE A 184 44.40 -5.91 -6.95
C ILE A 184 45.57 -5.06 -7.46
N LYS A 185 45.74 -4.99 -8.79
CA LYS A 185 46.74 -4.16 -9.45
C LYS A 185 46.06 -3.34 -10.55
N ASP A 186 46.19 -2.02 -10.42
CA ASP A 186 46.24 -0.95 -11.42
C ASP A 186 45.38 -1.07 -12.70
N GLN A 187 44.52 -0.09 -12.96
CA GLN A 187 44.86 1.11 -13.74
C GLN A 187 43.61 1.98 -13.93
N ASN A 188 43.64 3.22 -13.43
CA ASN A 188 42.72 4.28 -13.81
C ASN A 188 43.56 5.47 -14.26
N LYS A 189 43.34 5.96 -15.48
CA LYS A 189 44.08 7.05 -16.10
C LYS A 189 43.09 8.02 -16.75
N ASP A 190 43.24 9.27 -16.34
CA ASP A 190 42.86 10.54 -16.98
C ASP A 190 41.42 10.70 -17.48
N ASN A 191 40.64 11.58 -16.85
CA ASN A 191 40.35 12.89 -17.47
C ASN A 191 39.43 13.82 -16.63
N GLU A 192 39.83 15.09 -16.68
CA GLU A 192 39.02 16.30 -16.84
C GLU A 192 38.16 16.81 -15.66
N ASP A 193 38.76 17.81 -15.02
CA ASP A 193 38.34 19.22 -15.00
C ASP A 193 37.04 19.67 -14.32
N GLU A 194 37.30 20.71 -13.52
CA GLU A 194 36.44 21.84 -13.18
C GLU A 194 35.33 21.67 -12.14
N ASN A 195 35.58 22.39 -11.03
CA ASN A 195 34.68 23.39 -10.46
C ASN A 195 33.68 22.89 -9.40
N GLU A 196 34.03 23.07 -8.12
CA GLU A 196 33.13 23.76 -7.20
C GLU A 196 33.84 24.22 -5.93
N SER A 197 33.68 25.51 -5.66
CA SER A 197 33.94 26.17 -4.39
C SER A 197 32.94 25.67 -3.34
N LYS A 198 33.39 25.18 -2.18
CA LYS A 198 32.49 25.00 -1.03
C LYS A 198 33.16 25.29 0.30
N ASN A 199 32.39 26.08 1.05
CA ASN A 199 32.66 26.64 2.35
C ASN A 199 32.84 25.59 3.45
N ASP A 200 33.69 25.99 4.36
CA ASP A 200 33.98 25.52 5.71
C ASP A 200 32.76 25.67 6.62
N ILE A 201 32.22 24.57 7.14
CA ILE A 201 31.44 24.53 8.40
C ILE A 201 31.71 23.20 9.14
N THR A 202 32.62 23.30 10.11
CA THR A 202 32.65 22.70 11.45
C THR A 202 31.62 21.63 11.87
N ASN A 203 32.18 20.48 12.28
CA ASN A 203 31.84 19.60 13.41
C ASN A 203 30.55 19.84 14.22
N ASN A 204 29.78 18.76 14.41
CA ASN A 204 29.42 18.32 15.76
C ASN A 204 29.02 16.84 15.81
N GLU A 205 29.79 16.08 16.59
CA GLU A 205 29.42 14.78 17.13
C GLU A 205 28.32 14.95 18.19
N ALA A 206 27.27 14.14 18.10
CA ALA A 206 26.49 13.73 19.26
C ALA A 206 25.79 12.40 18.94
N SER A 207 26.36 11.32 19.47
CA SER A 207 25.69 10.04 19.62
C SER A 207 24.40 10.20 20.43
N THR A 208 23.31 9.64 19.95
CA THR A 208 22.21 9.21 20.84
C THR A 208 21.62 7.93 20.27
N GLU A 209 22.03 6.82 20.87
CA GLU A 209 21.41 5.51 20.73
C GLU A 209 19.90 5.63 20.94
N HIS A 210 19.10 5.41 19.89
CA HIS A 210 17.68 5.13 20.03
C HIS A 210 17.52 3.63 20.23
N SER A 211 17.30 3.26 21.49
CA SER A 211 16.78 1.96 21.88
C SER A 211 15.48 1.68 21.11
N SER A 212 15.53 0.66 20.26
CA SER A 212 14.35 0.03 19.65
C SER A 212 13.56 -0.70 20.74
N ASN A 213 12.85 0.04 21.59
CA ASN A 213 11.83 -0.54 22.44
C ASN A 213 10.62 -0.86 21.55
N ASN A 214 10.54 -2.11 21.11
CA ASN A 214 9.32 -2.76 20.63
C ASN A 214 8.27 -2.71 21.75
N ASN A 215 7.63 -1.57 21.91
CA ASN A 215 6.51 -1.40 22.82
C ASN A 215 5.24 -1.79 22.05
N TYR A 216 5.08 -3.10 21.90
CA TYR A 216 3.86 -3.71 21.40
C TYR A 216 2.75 -3.36 22.40
N LEU A 217 1.93 -2.34 22.11
CA LEU A 217 0.66 -2.10 22.80
C LEU A 217 -0.27 -3.26 22.48
N ARG A 218 -0.06 -4.41 23.14
CA ARG A 218 -1.06 -5.45 23.23
C ARG A 218 -2.19 -4.88 24.06
N TRP A 219 -3.32 -4.60 23.43
CA TRP A 219 -4.57 -4.38 24.13
C TRP A 219 -4.81 -5.60 25.02
N ASP A 220 -4.89 -5.37 26.33
CA ASP A 220 -5.19 -6.42 27.29
C ASP A 220 -6.54 -7.06 26.92
N GLN A 221 -6.62 -8.40 26.98
CA GLN A 221 -7.86 -9.15 26.71
C GLN A 221 -8.98 -8.89 27.75
N ASP A 222 -8.70 -8.08 28.77
CA ASP A 222 -9.61 -7.74 29.87
C ASP A 222 -10.37 -6.43 29.68
N ILE A 223 -10.53 -5.93 28.45
CA ILE A 223 -11.56 -4.90 28.18
C ILE A 223 -12.93 -5.57 28.24
N HIS A 224 -13.52 -5.59 29.43
CA HIS A 224 -14.89 -6.02 29.62
C HIS A 224 -15.85 -5.04 28.91
N PRO A 225 -16.72 -5.52 27.99
CA PRO A 225 -17.67 -4.65 27.27
C PRO A 225 -18.65 -3.91 28.20
N GLU A 226 -18.74 -4.33 29.46
CA GLU A 226 -19.59 -3.72 30.47
C GLU A 226 -19.10 -2.33 30.92
N LEU A 227 -17.78 -2.07 30.86
CA LEU A 227 -17.23 -0.75 31.21
C LEU A 227 -17.60 0.32 30.18
N LEU A 228 -17.75 -0.05 28.91
CA LEU A 228 -18.16 0.86 27.84
C LEU A 228 -19.62 1.33 28.03
N ASN A 229 -20.50 0.42 28.48
CA ASN A 229 -21.89 0.75 28.78
C ASN A 229 -22.03 1.64 30.01
N ALA A 230 -21.20 1.45 31.04
CA ALA A 230 -21.20 2.31 32.22
C ALA A 230 -20.79 3.76 31.86
N PHE A 231 -19.76 3.92 31.02
CA PHE A 231 -19.28 5.24 30.60
C PHE A 231 -20.33 6.05 29.81
N LEU A 232 -21.08 5.39 28.93
CA LEU A 232 -22.16 6.03 28.16
C LEU A 232 -23.39 6.40 29.00
N GLN A 233 -23.59 5.74 30.15
CA GLN A 233 -24.69 6.09 31.07
C GLN A 233 -24.34 7.25 32.01
N GLU A 234 -23.05 7.51 32.24
CA GLU A 234 -22.60 8.52 33.20
C GLU A 234 -22.30 9.89 32.54
N THR A 235 -22.50 10.03 31.23
CA THR A 235 -22.45 11.33 30.54
C THR A 235 -23.87 11.92 30.43
N PRO A 236 -24.21 12.97 31.21
CA PRO A 236 -25.43 13.71 31.01
C PRO A 236 -25.38 14.48 29.67
N PRO A 237 -26.54 14.77 29.05
CA PRO A 237 -26.62 15.45 27.76
C PRO A 237 -26.07 16.88 27.77
#